data_AF-W2FV27-F1
#
_entry.id   AF-W2FV27-F1
#
_cell.length_a   1.000
_cell.length_b   1.000
_cell.length_c   1.000
_cell.angle_alpha   90.00
_cell.angle_beta   90.00
_cell.angle_gamma   90.00
#
_symmetry.space_group_name_H-M   'P 1'
#
loop_
_entity.id
_entity.type
_entity.pdbx_description
1 polymer ?
#
loop_
_entity_poly.entity_id
_entity_poly.type
_entity_poly.pdbx_seq_one_letter_code
_entity_poly.pdbx_strand_id
1 'polypeptide(L)'
;MAPLTWEESGCILKQLQTAAHLVHSNLDQASRSDDKRTLRVLLLKILSCLQEFRQTINVVFLESDHERTDQQEFCCSVDVIEEKLEHIAELLVATQTRTRSKIPTIKSIQQECFRRVQDELAAVVQMNEILASHNLLFVDSTNKERLKLLVTRLRQQEQQLEFHHGLLKAQRQSSDSDTGYSAENFAYGSTPFPTWLNLFTQKPVLDVIERDSKQATLTVFGSSSGSLVFFAALALGLRSAGVEILEFLHDLAEQTRKDLQIPKTKCCFKCADMLTVSVQETSILLLTSQCWDATLYQQVQHKLEAELQPGTLVIDYKDTLQSSTHFQLLHQLPHQRVSWNSSQSFFIFQRVLQ
;
A
#
# COMPACT_ATOMS: atom_id res chain seq x y z
N MET A 1 -19.04 -2.23 29.14
CA MET A 1 -17.86 -2.94 28.54
C MET A 1 -16.63 -2.04 28.62
N ALA A 2 -15.42 -2.58 28.43
CA ALA A 2 -14.24 -1.75 28.22
C ALA A 2 -14.36 -1.02 26.86
N PRO A 3 -13.86 0.22 26.74
CA PRO A 3 -13.86 0.93 25.46
C PRO A 3 -13.01 0.17 24.44
N LEU A 4 -13.45 0.14 23.18
CA LEU A 4 -12.69 -0.43 22.07
C LEU A 4 -11.32 0.24 21.98
N THR A 5 -10.28 -0.57 21.78
CA THR A 5 -8.95 -0.06 21.43
C THR A 5 -8.87 0.30 19.94
N TRP A 6 -7.85 1.09 19.58
CA TRP A 6 -7.50 1.37 18.18
C TRP A 6 -7.27 0.06 17.38
N GLU A 7 -6.56 -0.89 17.97
CA GLU A 7 -6.24 -2.17 17.34
C GLU A 7 -7.49 -3.03 17.07
N GLU A 8 -8.39 -3.13 18.06
CA GLU A 8 -9.66 -3.84 17.91
C GLU A 8 -10.54 -3.18 16.85
N SER A 9 -10.59 -1.84 16.84
CA SER A 9 -11.31 -1.06 15.84
C SER A 9 -10.79 -1.33 14.41
N GLY A 10 -9.47 -1.41 14.23
CA GLY A 10 -8.85 -1.81 12.98
C GLY A 10 -9.21 -3.25 12.56
N CYS A 11 -9.27 -4.18 13.51
CA CYS A 11 -9.69 -5.54 13.25
C CYS A 11 -11.16 -5.62 12.80
N ILE A 12 -12.06 -4.85 13.43
CA ILE A 12 -13.48 -4.79 13.06
C ILE A 12 -13.65 -4.22 11.65
N LEU A 13 -12.91 -3.15 11.30
CA LEU A 13 -12.88 -2.63 9.93
C LEU A 13 -12.47 -3.72 8.93
N LYS A 14 -11.46 -4.53 9.27
CA LYS A 14 -11.04 -5.64 8.41
C LYS A 14 -12.10 -6.75 8.29
N GLN A 15 -12.87 -7.01 9.34
CA GLN A 15 -14.00 -7.95 9.28
C GLN A 15 -15.08 -7.44 8.32
N LEU A 16 -15.48 -6.17 8.40
CA LEU A 16 -16.46 -5.55 7.51
C LEU A 16 -15.99 -5.55 6.04
N GLN A 17 -14.70 -5.23 5.80
CA GLN A 17 -14.11 -5.32 4.46
C GLN A 17 -14.14 -6.75 3.90
N THR A 18 -13.82 -7.74 4.74
CA THR A 18 -13.86 -9.16 4.36
C THR A 18 -15.29 -9.58 4.05
N ALA A 19 -16.26 -9.16 4.87
CA ALA A 19 -17.68 -9.42 4.64
C ALA A 19 -18.15 -8.85 3.30
N ALA A 20 -17.83 -7.59 3.01
CA ALA A 20 -18.16 -6.94 1.74
C ALA A 20 -17.58 -7.70 0.54
N HIS A 21 -16.30 -8.10 0.61
CA HIS A 21 -15.64 -8.84 -0.47
C HIS A 21 -16.26 -10.23 -0.70
N LEU A 22 -16.62 -10.94 0.36
CA LEU A 22 -17.29 -12.24 0.25
C LEU A 22 -18.66 -12.11 -0.40
N VAL A 23 -19.45 -11.10 -0.01
CA VAL A 23 -20.78 -10.85 -0.61
C VAL A 23 -20.65 -10.46 -2.08
N HIS A 24 -19.70 -9.59 -2.43
CA HIS A 24 -19.42 -9.23 -3.82
C HIS A 24 -19.04 -10.45 -4.66
N SER A 25 -18.08 -11.26 -4.19
CA SER A 25 -17.65 -12.46 -4.92
C SER A 25 -18.79 -13.46 -5.15
N ASN A 26 -19.69 -13.61 -4.17
CA ASN A 26 -20.87 -14.46 -4.31
C ASN A 26 -21.92 -13.85 -5.25
N LEU A 27 -22.02 -12.51 -5.32
CA LEU A 27 -22.94 -11.83 -6.22
C LEU A 27 -22.59 -12.11 -7.69
N ASP A 28 -21.30 -12.15 -8.01
CA ASP A 28 -20.79 -12.47 -9.35
C ASP A 28 -21.09 -13.92 -9.75
N GLN A 29 -21.10 -14.84 -8.77
CA GLN A 29 -21.34 -16.27 -8.97
C GLN A 29 -22.83 -16.66 -8.91
N ALA A 30 -23.69 -15.81 -8.33
CA ALA A 30 -25.10 -16.11 -8.18
C ALA A 30 -25.80 -16.23 -9.54
N SER A 31 -26.65 -17.25 -9.70
CA SER A 31 -27.42 -17.48 -10.95
C SER A 31 -28.87 -17.01 -10.85
N ARG A 32 -29.46 -17.00 -9.64
CA ARG A 32 -30.87 -16.64 -9.40
C ARG A 32 -31.05 -15.15 -9.09
N SER A 33 -32.11 -14.55 -9.62
CA SER A 33 -32.43 -13.12 -9.44
C SER A 33 -32.65 -12.73 -7.97
N ASP A 34 -33.34 -13.57 -7.22
CA ASP A 34 -33.71 -13.27 -5.82
C ASP A 34 -32.51 -13.32 -4.88
N ASP A 35 -31.58 -14.26 -5.13
CA ASP A 35 -30.31 -14.35 -4.42
C ASP A 35 -29.44 -13.11 -4.72
N LYS A 36 -29.36 -12.68 -5.99
CA LYS A 36 -28.66 -11.45 -6.36
C LYS A 36 -29.23 -10.22 -5.68
N ARG A 37 -30.55 -10.09 -5.63
CA ARG A 37 -31.21 -8.95 -4.96
C ARG A 37 -30.88 -8.93 -3.47
N THR A 38 -30.95 -10.08 -2.82
CA THR A 38 -30.65 -10.22 -1.38
C THR A 38 -29.18 -9.88 -1.08
N LEU A 39 -28.25 -10.41 -1.89
CA LEU A 39 -26.82 -10.13 -1.75
C LEU A 39 -26.50 -8.64 -1.99
N ARG A 40 -27.14 -7.99 -2.97
CA ARG A 40 -27.00 -6.53 -3.19
C ARG A 40 -27.43 -5.71 -1.99
N VAL A 41 -28.58 -6.03 -1.40
CA VAL A 41 -29.08 -5.33 -0.21
C VAL A 41 -28.11 -5.52 0.96
N LEU A 42 -27.63 -6.74 1.17
CA LEU A 42 -26.65 -7.02 2.22
C LEU A 42 -25.34 -6.26 1.99
N LEU A 43 -24.83 -6.24 0.75
CA LEU A 43 -23.62 -5.50 0.40
C LEU A 43 -23.76 -4.00 0.71
N LEU A 44 -24.88 -3.38 0.32
CA LEU A 44 -25.13 -1.96 0.61
C LEU A 44 -25.16 -1.67 2.11
N LYS A 45 -25.78 -2.55 2.92
CA LYS A 45 -25.77 -2.42 4.38
C LYS A 45 -24.36 -2.50 4.97
N ILE A 46 -23.56 -3.47 4.52
CA ILE A 46 -22.17 -3.61 4.96
C ILE A 46 -21.35 -2.38 4.58
N LEU A 47 -21.51 -1.86 3.36
CA LEU A 47 -20.76 -0.68 2.90
C LEU A 47 -21.14 0.58 3.68
N SER A 48 -22.44 0.79 3.97
CA SER A 48 -22.90 1.91 4.84
C SER A 48 -22.29 1.79 6.23
N CYS A 49 -22.39 0.61 6.84
CA CYS A 49 -21.85 0.35 8.17
C CYS A 49 -20.32 0.55 8.22
N LEU A 50 -19.60 0.10 7.18
CA LEU A 50 -18.16 0.32 7.05
C LEU A 50 -17.81 1.81 7.00
N GLN A 51 -18.54 2.59 6.20
CA GLN A 51 -18.32 4.02 6.07
C GLN A 51 -18.58 4.74 7.40
N GLU A 52 -19.72 4.47 8.03
CA GLU A 52 -20.11 5.08 9.30
C GLU A 52 -19.16 4.70 10.44
N PHE A 53 -18.74 3.44 10.52
CA PHE A 53 -17.80 2.99 11.54
C PHE A 53 -16.42 3.61 11.34
N ARG A 54 -15.95 3.74 10.10
CA ARG A 54 -14.70 4.45 9.78
C ARG A 54 -14.77 5.93 10.20
N GLN A 55 -15.88 6.60 9.95
CA GLN A 55 -16.08 7.98 10.39
C GLN A 55 -16.04 8.07 11.92
N THR A 56 -16.72 7.18 12.64
CA THR A 56 -16.68 7.13 14.11
C THR A 56 -15.25 6.94 14.62
N ILE A 57 -14.48 6.01 14.04
CA ILE A 57 -13.06 5.81 14.41
C ILE A 57 -12.23 7.07 14.19
N ASN A 58 -12.42 7.75 13.05
CA ASN A 58 -11.67 8.97 12.76
C ASN A 58 -11.95 10.06 13.81
N VAL A 59 -13.22 10.29 14.16
CA VAL A 59 -13.61 11.28 15.18
C VAL A 59 -13.08 10.90 16.56
N VAL A 60 -13.20 9.63 16.95
CA VAL A 60 -12.82 9.17 18.30
C VAL A 60 -11.31 9.16 18.50
N PHE A 61 -10.54 8.73 17.49
CA PHE A 61 -9.12 8.44 17.65
C PHE A 61 -8.18 9.40 16.91
N LEU A 62 -8.63 10.04 15.83
CA LEU A 62 -7.74 10.76 14.90
C LEU A 62 -8.00 12.27 14.83
N GLU A 63 -9.11 12.77 15.37
CA GLU A 63 -9.38 14.20 15.47
C GLU A 63 -8.89 14.73 16.82
N SER A 64 -8.01 15.74 16.76
CA SER A 64 -7.32 16.28 17.95
C SER A 64 -8.28 16.97 18.92
N ASP A 65 -8.01 16.86 20.23
CA ASP A 65 -8.72 17.57 21.31
C ASP A 65 -8.81 19.10 21.12
N HIS A 66 -8.04 19.71 20.20
CA HIS A 66 -8.03 21.15 19.91
C HIS A 66 -9.03 21.62 18.85
N GLU A 67 -9.69 20.71 18.11
CA GLU A 67 -10.87 21.03 17.30
C GLU A 67 -12.19 20.77 18.04
N ARG A 68 -12.12 20.43 19.33
CA ARG A 68 -13.29 20.43 20.23
C ARG A 68 -13.61 21.87 20.62
N THR A 69 -14.09 22.67 19.67
CA THR A 69 -14.76 23.93 20.00
C THR A 69 -15.95 23.61 20.91
N ASP A 70 -16.00 24.29 22.06
CA ASP A 70 -17.00 24.21 23.13
C ASP A 70 -18.46 24.23 22.63
N GLN A 71 -18.98 23.11 22.12
CA GLN A 71 -20.42 22.87 21.93
C GLN A 71 -20.87 21.43 21.59
N GLN A 72 -20.01 20.41 21.73
CA GLN A 72 -20.45 19.02 21.71
C GLN A 72 -19.93 18.26 22.93
N GLU A 73 -20.67 18.39 24.04
CA GLU A 73 -20.62 17.43 25.15
C GLU A 73 -21.03 16.05 24.64
N PHE A 74 -20.06 15.22 24.26
CA PHE A 74 -20.29 13.79 23.99
C PHE A 74 -20.44 13.04 25.33
N CYS A 75 -21.57 13.25 26.00
CA CYS A 75 -22.08 12.36 27.04
C CYS A 75 -22.80 11.12 26.45
N CYS A 76 -22.53 10.77 25.18
CA CYS A 76 -23.22 9.72 24.39
C CYS A 76 -22.28 8.65 23.79
N SER A 77 -21.01 8.59 24.21
CA SER A 77 -19.97 7.87 23.45
C SER A 77 -19.98 6.34 23.60
N VAL A 78 -20.45 5.79 24.73
CA VAL A 78 -20.37 4.34 24.98
C VAL A 78 -21.57 3.60 24.37
N ASP A 79 -22.79 4.09 24.61
CA ASP A 79 -24.02 3.45 24.14
C ASP A 79 -24.11 3.42 22.61
N VAL A 80 -23.67 4.49 21.94
CA VAL A 80 -23.65 4.58 20.47
C VAL A 80 -22.62 3.63 19.86
N ILE A 81 -21.48 3.39 20.53
CA ILE A 81 -20.50 2.40 20.06
C ILE A 81 -21.03 0.98 20.29
N GLU A 82 -21.71 0.74 21.41
CA GLU A 82 -22.30 -0.56 21.74
C GLU A 82 -23.41 -0.96 20.75
N GLU A 83 -24.36 -0.07 20.46
CA GLU A 83 -25.40 -0.30 19.45
C GLU A 83 -24.80 -0.57 18.07
N LYS A 84 -23.76 0.19 17.68
CA LYS A 84 -23.03 -0.03 16.42
C LYS A 84 -22.33 -1.40 16.39
N LEU A 85 -21.75 -1.84 17.50
CA LEU A 85 -21.08 -3.14 17.61
C LEU A 85 -22.08 -4.30 17.47
N GLU A 86 -23.26 -4.19 18.08
CA GLU A 86 -24.33 -5.17 17.92
C GLU A 86 -24.77 -5.25 16.45
N HIS A 87 -25.02 -4.09 15.82
CA HIS A 87 -25.38 -4.04 14.40
C HIS A 87 -24.29 -4.66 13.50
N ILE A 88 -23.02 -4.39 13.78
CA ILE A 88 -21.90 -5.02 13.07
C ILE A 88 -21.95 -6.53 13.24
N ALA A 89 -22.11 -7.03 14.46
CA ALA A 89 -22.17 -8.47 14.73
C ALA A 89 -23.30 -9.15 13.94
N GLU A 90 -24.49 -8.54 13.88
CA GLU A 90 -25.61 -9.03 13.08
C GLU A 90 -25.27 -9.10 11.59
N LEU A 91 -24.64 -8.06 11.03
CA LEU A 91 -24.22 -8.03 9.62
C LEU A 91 -23.19 -9.11 9.31
N LEU A 92 -22.24 -9.35 10.21
CA LEU A 92 -21.24 -10.41 10.06
C LEU A 92 -21.91 -11.79 10.06
N VAL A 93 -22.83 -12.07 11.01
CA VAL A 93 -23.59 -13.33 11.07
C VAL A 93 -24.45 -13.54 9.82
N ALA A 94 -25.15 -12.49 9.38
CA ALA A 94 -25.95 -12.54 8.16
C ALA A 94 -25.07 -12.86 6.93
N THR A 95 -23.88 -12.26 6.86
CA THR A 95 -22.91 -12.53 5.79
C THR A 95 -22.42 -13.97 5.80
N GLN A 96 -22.01 -14.50 6.95
CA GLN A 96 -21.56 -15.89 7.08
C GLN A 96 -22.66 -16.87 6.66
N THR A 97 -23.90 -16.61 7.08
CA THR A 97 -25.06 -17.44 6.75
C THR A 97 -25.33 -17.46 5.24
N ARG A 98 -25.25 -16.29 4.58
CA ARG A 98 -25.57 -16.16 3.14
C ARG A 98 -24.44 -16.64 2.23
N THR A 99 -23.20 -16.38 2.59
CA THR A 99 -22.01 -16.72 1.77
C THR A 99 -21.43 -18.09 2.11
N ARG A 100 -21.91 -18.73 3.19
CA ARG A 100 -21.35 -19.97 3.77
C ARG A 100 -19.85 -19.89 4.02
N SER A 101 -19.33 -18.68 4.20
CA SER A 101 -17.91 -18.39 4.34
C SER A 101 -17.62 -17.91 5.75
N LYS A 102 -16.42 -18.24 6.25
CA LYS A 102 -16.00 -17.80 7.58
C LYS A 102 -15.43 -16.38 7.49
N ILE A 103 -15.87 -15.52 8.41
CA ILE A 103 -15.23 -14.22 8.64
C ILE A 103 -14.22 -14.41 9.77
N PRO A 104 -12.98 -13.92 9.63
CA PRO A 104 -11.96 -14.05 10.66
C PRO A 104 -12.36 -13.29 11.92
N THR A 105 -12.01 -13.80 13.10
CA THR A 105 -12.22 -13.10 14.38
C THR A 105 -11.11 -12.07 14.62
N ILE A 106 -11.32 -11.12 15.55
CA ILE A 106 -10.29 -10.17 15.98
C ILE A 106 -8.97 -10.89 16.31
N LYS A 107 -9.03 -11.91 17.18
CA LYS A 107 -7.87 -12.73 17.55
C LYS A 107 -7.18 -13.37 16.33
N SER A 108 -7.96 -13.88 15.38
CA SER A 108 -7.39 -14.48 14.16
C SER A 108 -6.73 -13.43 13.26
N ILE A 109 -7.26 -12.21 13.20
CA ILE A 109 -6.68 -11.10 12.44
C ILE A 109 -5.35 -10.67 13.08
N GLN A 110 -5.32 -10.51 14.40
CA GLN A 110 -4.10 -10.14 15.14
C GLN A 110 -3.00 -11.20 14.96
N GLN A 111 -3.34 -12.48 15.10
CA GLN A 111 -2.40 -13.58 14.87
C GLN A 111 -1.88 -13.59 13.44
N GLU A 112 -2.74 -13.32 12.46
CA GLU A 112 -2.36 -13.24 11.06
C GLU A 112 -1.47 -12.01 10.78
N CYS A 113 -1.72 -10.86 11.39
CA CYS A 113 -0.85 -9.69 11.34
C CYS A 113 0.54 -10.00 11.90
N PHE A 114 0.63 -10.66 13.05
CA PHE A 114 1.91 -11.10 13.62
C PHE A 114 2.65 -12.06 12.68
N ARG A 115 1.94 -13.07 12.16
CA ARG A 115 2.51 -14.07 11.24
C ARG A 115 3.06 -13.42 9.97
N ARG A 116 2.37 -12.42 9.41
CA ARG A 116 2.85 -11.66 8.24
C ARG A 116 4.21 -11.02 8.47
N VAL A 117 4.42 -10.41 9.62
CA VAL A 117 5.72 -9.79 9.95
C VAL A 117 6.80 -10.88 10.04
N GLN A 118 6.49 -12.03 10.64
CA GLN A 118 7.41 -13.16 10.69
C GLN A 118 7.76 -13.71 9.29
N ASP A 119 6.77 -13.81 8.39
CA ASP A 119 7.00 -14.21 7.00
C ASP A 119 7.97 -13.24 6.29
N GLU A 120 7.84 -11.93 6.50
CA GLU A 120 8.76 -10.94 5.91
C GLU A 120 10.17 -11.08 6.49
N LEU A 121 10.31 -11.27 7.81
CA LEU A 121 11.61 -11.49 8.44
C LEU A 121 12.27 -12.79 7.98
N ALA A 122 11.49 -13.85 7.79
CA ALA A 122 11.97 -15.11 7.23
C ALA A 122 12.47 -14.93 5.78
N ALA A 123 11.75 -14.15 4.96
CA ALA A 123 12.17 -13.81 3.61
C ALA A 123 13.49 -13.01 3.60
N VAL A 124 13.70 -12.11 4.56
CA VAL A 124 14.99 -11.41 4.74
C VAL A 124 16.11 -12.41 5.07
N VAL A 125 15.87 -13.40 5.93
CA VAL A 125 16.88 -14.44 6.24
C VAL A 125 17.24 -15.26 5.00
N GLN A 126 16.23 -15.67 4.23
CA GLN A 126 16.38 -16.52 3.04
C GLN A 126 16.80 -15.75 1.78
N MET A 127 16.85 -14.41 1.81
CA MET A 127 17.02 -13.58 0.60
C MET A 127 18.26 -13.98 -0.22
N ASN A 128 19.36 -14.35 0.43
CA ASN A 128 20.60 -14.68 -0.27
C ASN A 128 20.49 -15.97 -1.09
N GLU A 129 19.69 -16.94 -0.64
CA GLU A 129 19.42 -18.16 -1.40
C GLU A 129 18.62 -17.84 -2.67
N ILE A 130 17.63 -16.95 -2.53
CA ILE A 130 16.81 -16.46 -3.65
C ILE A 130 17.67 -15.63 -4.61
N LEU A 131 18.52 -14.73 -4.13
CA LEU A 131 19.40 -13.93 -4.99
C LEU A 131 20.41 -14.82 -5.72
N ALA A 132 20.98 -15.81 -5.04
CA ALA A 132 21.92 -16.75 -5.65
C ALA A 132 21.29 -17.59 -6.77
N SER A 133 20.03 -18.01 -6.61
CA SER A 133 19.32 -18.77 -7.68
C SER A 133 19.08 -17.94 -8.94
N HIS A 134 19.23 -16.61 -8.86
CA HIS A 134 19.13 -15.67 -9.97
C HIS A 134 20.49 -15.05 -10.37
N ASN A 135 21.62 -15.61 -9.90
CA ASN A 135 22.98 -15.10 -10.14
C ASN A 135 23.22 -13.65 -9.68
N LEU A 136 22.48 -13.19 -8.67
CA LEU A 136 22.68 -11.87 -8.06
C LEU A 136 23.69 -11.92 -6.91
N LEU A 137 24.31 -10.78 -6.63
CA LEU A 137 25.26 -10.64 -5.54
C LEU A 137 24.58 -10.86 -4.18
N PHE A 138 25.31 -11.50 -3.28
CA PHE A 138 24.88 -11.67 -1.90
C PHE A 138 24.81 -10.34 -1.16
N VAL A 139 23.78 -10.20 -0.33
CA VAL A 139 23.67 -9.08 0.61
C VAL A 139 24.55 -9.38 1.82
N ASP A 140 25.39 -8.40 2.18
CA ASP A 140 26.26 -8.47 3.35
C ASP A 140 25.46 -8.46 4.66
N SER A 141 26.08 -8.92 5.75
CA SER A 141 25.42 -9.01 7.06
C SER A 141 24.89 -7.66 7.57
N THR A 142 25.56 -6.55 7.26
CA THR A 142 25.14 -5.21 7.71
C THR A 142 23.82 -4.82 7.05
N ASN A 143 23.71 -5.01 5.73
CA ASN A 143 22.50 -4.69 5.00
C ASN A 143 21.35 -5.67 5.30
N LYS A 144 21.66 -6.94 5.61
CA LYS A 144 20.64 -7.88 6.12
C LYS A 144 20.06 -7.43 7.45
N GLU A 145 20.90 -7.03 8.41
CA GLU A 145 20.42 -6.55 9.71
C GLU A 145 19.63 -5.24 9.56
N ARG A 146 20.07 -4.34 8.68
CA ARG A 146 19.30 -3.13 8.31
C ARG A 146 17.92 -3.48 7.74
N LEU A 147 17.82 -4.49 6.87
CA LEU A 147 16.53 -4.95 6.32
C LEU A 147 15.61 -5.51 7.39
N LYS A 148 16.12 -6.31 8.35
CA LYS A 148 15.32 -6.81 9.48
C LYS A 148 14.78 -5.67 10.34
N LEU A 149 15.65 -4.70 10.67
CA LEU A 149 15.29 -3.51 11.46
C LEU A 149 14.25 -2.67 10.71
N LEU A 150 14.45 -2.46 9.42
CA LEU A 150 13.52 -1.74 8.55
C LEU A 150 12.14 -2.39 8.53
N VAL A 151 12.05 -3.69 8.23
CA VAL A 151 10.78 -4.42 8.17
C VAL A 151 10.05 -4.32 9.51
N THR A 152 10.77 -4.55 10.61
CA THR A 152 10.20 -4.46 11.96
C THR A 152 9.66 -3.05 12.24
N ARG A 153 10.47 -2.02 11.97
CA ARG A 153 10.08 -0.63 12.19
C ARG A 153 8.88 -0.21 11.36
N LEU A 154 8.89 -0.48 10.06
CA LEU A 154 7.78 -0.13 9.16
C LEU A 154 6.47 -0.74 9.65
N ARG A 155 6.49 -2.03 10.00
CA ARG A 155 5.28 -2.75 10.44
C ARG A 155 4.81 -2.30 11.81
N GLN A 156 5.71 -2.00 12.74
CA GLN A 156 5.34 -1.43 14.04
C GLN A 156 4.73 -0.03 13.89
N GLN A 157 5.34 0.81 13.06
CA GLN A 157 4.88 2.17 12.80
C GLN A 157 3.48 2.19 12.19
N GLU A 158 3.19 1.29 11.23
CA GLU A 158 1.87 1.13 10.62
C GLU A 158 0.77 0.71 11.61
N GLN A 159 1.11 0.23 12.81
CA GLN A 159 0.15 -0.07 13.89
C GLN A 159 -0.05 1.09 14.87
N GLN A 160 0.83 2.10 14.88
CA GLN A 160 0.79 3.19 15.85
C GLN A 160 -0.31 4.20 15.50
N LEU A 161 -1.06 4.63 16.51
CA LEU A 161 -2.12 5.62 16.33
C LEU A 161 -1.58 6.95 15.79
N GLU A 162 -0.40 7.36 16.26
CA GLU A 162 0.28 8.59 15.85
C GLU A 162 0.59 8.59 14.35
N PHE A 163 0.91 7.43 13.78
CA PHE A 163 1.13 7.29 12.35
C PHE A 163 -0.15 7.56 11.56
N HIS A 164 -1.27 6.96 11.97
CA HIS A 164 -2.57 7.14 11.31
C HIS A 164 -3.10 8.57 11.45
N HIS A 165 -2.88 9.20 12.61
CA HIS A 165 -3.24 10.59 12.83
C HIS A 165 -2.43 11.52 11.92
N GLY A 166 -1.10 11.37 11.89
CA GLY A 166 -0.24 12.18 11.02
C GLY A 166 -0.56 12.00 9.53
N LEU A 167 -0.85 10.75 9.11
CA LEU A 167 -1.24 10.45 7.74
C LEU A 167 -2.58 11.09 7.37
N LEU A 168 -3.62 10.93 8.20
CA LEU A 168 -4.93 11.52 7.92
C LEU A 168 -4.85 13.04 7.82
N LYS A 169 -4.10 13.67 8.73
CA LYS A 169 -3.86 15.11 8.71
C LYS A 169 -3.19 15.56 7.41
N ALA A 170 -2.12 14.88 7.00
CA ALA A 170 -1.41 15.21 5.76
C ALA A 170 -2.29 15.03 4.51
N GLN A 171 -3.11 13.97 4.48
CA GLN A 171 -4.07 13.71 3.39
C GLN A 171 -5.12 14.82 3.29
N ARG A 172 -5.73 15.23 4.41
CA ARG A 172 -6.72 16.33 4.44
C ARG A 172 -6.11 17.64 3.96
N GLN A 173 -4.97 18.04 4.54
CA GLN A 173 -4.26 19.27 4.15
C GLN A 173 -3.91 19.31 2.67
N SER A 174 -3.54 18.17 2.09
CA SER A 174 -3.20 18.09 0.66
C SER A 174 -4.44 18.06 -0.24
N SER A 175 -5.52 17.41 0.20
CA SER A 175 -6.78 17.35 -0.56
C SER A 175 -7.55 18.67 -0.56
N ASP A 176 -7.43 19.46 0.52
CA ASP A 176 -8.06 20.77 0.65
C ASP A 176 -7.26 21.90 -0.04
N SER A 177 -6.05 21.58 -0.53
CA SER A 177 -5.21 22.52 -1.26
C SER A 177 -5.58 22.56 -2.75
N ASP A 178 -5.22 23.64 -3.44
CA ASP A 178 -5.40 23.81 -4.90
C ASP A 178 -4.50 22.89 -5.76
N THR A 179 -4.03 21.75 -5.22
CA THR A 179 -3.23 20.75 -5.96
C THR A 179 -4.01 20.11 -7.11
N GLY A 180 -5.34 20.10 -7.04
CA GLY A 180 -6.21 19.48 -8.05
C GLY A 180 -6.25 17.96 -7.99
N TYR A 181 -5.67 17.34 -6.96
CA TYR A 181 -5.72 15.89 -6.74
C TYR A 181 -6.92 15.49 -5.90
N SER A 182 -7.54 14.37 -6.28
CA SER A 182 -8.58 13.72 -5.48
C SER A 182 -8.00 13.08 -4.21
N ALA A 183 -8.83 12.89 -3.18
CA ALA A 183 -8.40 12.36 -1.89
C ALA A 183 -7.81 10.93 -1.99
N GLU A 184 -8.32 10.12 -2.92
CA GLU A 184 -7.85 8.77 -3.19
C GLU A 184 -6.42 8.71 -3.76
N ASN A 185 -5.94 9.77 -4.41
CA ASN A 185 -4.57 9.85 -4.92
C ASN A 185 -3.53 9.78 -3.81
N PHE A 186 -3.92 10.13 -2.58
CA PHE A 186 -3.08 10.10 -1.39
C PHE A 186 -3.23 8.80 -0.56
N ALA A 187 -3.93 7.79 -1.08
CA ALA A 187 -4.15 6.54 -0.36
C ALA A 187 -2.83 5.84 -0.01
N TYR A 188 -2.71 5.40 1.24
CA TYR A 188 -1.54 4.66 1.71
C TYR A 188 -1.76 3.16 1.64
N GLY A 189 -0.73 2.45 1.17
CA GLY A 189 -0.64 1.01 1.28
C GLY A 189 0.80 0.54 1.20
N SER A 190 1.06 -0.64 1.73
CA SER A 190 2.38 -1.27 1.70
C SER A 190 2.42 -2.56 0.90
N THR A 191 3.58 -2.78 0.26
CA THR A 191 3.96 -4.03 -0.40
C THR A 191 5.00 -4.76 0.47
N PRO A 192 4.72 -5.98 0.95
CA PRO A 192 5.63 -6.76 1.77
C PRO A 192 6.96 -7.07 1.07
N PHE A 193 8.05 -7.17 1.85
CA PHE A 193 9.38 -7.54 1.35
C PHE A 193 9.40 -8.80 0.44
N PRO A 194 8.77 -9.94 0.78
CA PRO A 194 8.79 -11.13 -0.09
C PRO A 194 8.10 -10.89 -1.43
N THR A 195 7.03 -10.09 -1.46
CA THR A 195 6.34 -9.72 -2.71
C THR A 195 7.21 -8.81 -3.55
N TRP A 196 7.83 -7.81 -2.92
CA TRP A 196 8.81 -6.96 -3.59
C TRP A 196 9.99 -7.77 -4.14
N LEU A 197 10.54 -8.71 -3.35
CA LEU A 197 11.67 -9.54 -3.77
C LEU A 197 11.30 -10.40 -4.98
N ASN A 198 10.13 -11.07 -4.93
CA ASN A 198 9.64 -11.85 -6.06
C ASN A 198 9.47 -10.99 -7.32
N LEU A 199 8.95 -9.77 -7.19
CA LEU A 199 8.80 -8.82 -8.29
C LEU A 199 10.16 -8.42 -8.88
N PHE A 200 11.16 -8.16 -8.05
CA PHE A 200 12.48 -7.73 -8.51
C PHE A 200 13.41 -8.87 -8.96
N THR A 201 13.03 -10.13 -8.71
CA THR A 201 13.69 -11.30 -9.30
C THR A 201 13.05 -11.77 -10.61
N GLN A 202 12.08 -11.04 -11.14
CA GLN A 202 11.53 -11.35 -12.47
C GLN A 202 12.56 -11.02 -13.56
N LYS A 203 12.63 -11.88 -14.58
CA LYS A 203 13.63 -11.80 -15.65
C LYS A 203 13.78 -10.40 -16.28
N PRO A 204 12.70 -9.67 -16.65
CA PRO A 204 12.86 -8.33 -17.22
C PRO A 204 13.62 -7.37 -16.30
N VAL A 205 13.35 -7.42 -14.99
CA VAL A 205 14.01 -6.58 -13.99
C VAL A 205 15.48 -6.96 -13.85
N LEU A 206 15.77 -8.27 -13.77
CA LEU A 206 17.14 -8.78 -13.72
C LEU A 206 17.95 -8.36 -14.95
N ASP A 207 17.38 -8.47 -16.15
CA ASP A 207 18.05 -8.11 -17.41
C ASP A 207 18.46 -6.62 -17.43
N VAL A 208 17.71 -5.73 -16.77
CA VAL A 208 18.08 -4.30 -16.61
C VAL A 208 19.15 -4.11 -15.54
N ILE A 209 19.05 -4.80 -14.41
CA ILE A 209 20.06 -4.73 -13.35
C ILE A 209 21.40 -5.26 -13.87
N GLU A 210 21.41 -6.33 -14.67
CA GLU A 210 22.64 -6.89 -15.24
C GLU A 210 23.30 -5.94 -16.25
N ARG A 211 22.48 -5.38 -17.16
CA ARG A 211 22.94 -4.43 -18.19
C ARG A 211 23.61 -3.20 -17.59
N ASP A 212 23.12 -2.75 -16.44
CA ASP A 212 23.61 -1.56 -15.76
C ASP A 212 23.98 -1.83 -14.29
N SER A 213 24.70 -2.92 -14.03
CA SER A 213 25.00 -3.39 -12.67
C SER A 213 25.70 -2.39 -11.75
N LYS A 214 26.29 -1.32 -12.30
CA LYS A 214 26.95 -0.25 -11.53
C LYS A 214 26.20 1.09 -11.52
N GLN A 215 25.26 1.34 -12.43
CA GLN A 215 24.55 2.61 -12.49
C GLN A 215 23.03 2.48 -12.42
N ALA A 216 22.48 1.27 -12.41
CA ALA A 216 21.05 1.01 -12.36
C ALA A 216 20.39 1.78 -11.22
N THR A 217 19.41 2.58 -11.60
CA THR A 217 18.66 3.46 -10.70
C THR A 217 17.22 3.01 -10.59
N LEU A 218 16.70 3.04 -9.37
CA LEU A 218 15.27 2.91 -9.10
C LEU A 218 14.70 4.29 -8.76
N THR A 219 13.58 4.65 -9.37
CA THR A 219 12.73 5.76 -8.89
C THR A 219 11.38 5.20 -8.50
N VAL A 220 10.82 5.65 -7.38
CA VAL A 220 9.49 5.26 -6.91
C VAL A 220 8.63 6.52 -6.81
N PHE A 221 7.57 6.59 -7.61
CA PHE A 221 6.55 7.62 -7.50
C PHE A 221 5.48 7.20 -6.49
N GLY A 222 5.13 8.10 -5.57
CA GLY A 222 4.30 7.79 -4.40
C GLY A 222 5.03 6.86 -3.44
N SER A 223 6.24 7.24 -3.07
CA SER A 223 7.16 6.38 -2.30
C SER A 223 6.76 6.15 -0.84
N SER A 224 5.75 6.89 -0.34
CA SER A 224 5.21 6.76 1.01
C SER A 224 6.31 6.83 2.07
N SER A 225 6.30 5.93 3.06
CA SER A 225 7.34 5.80 4.09
C SER A 225 8.66 5.18 3.57
N GLY A 226 8.78 4.97 2.25
CA GLY A 226 10.03 4.63 1.57
C GLY A 226 10.36 3.14 1.44
N SER A 227 9.46 2.23 1.84
CA SER A 227 9.73 0.78 1.89
C SER A 227 10.38 0.22 0.61
N LEU A 228 9.80 0.50 -0.56
CA LEU A 228 10.28 -0.02 -1.86
C LEU A 228 11.65 0.54 -2.25
N VAL A 229 11.90 1.80 -1.89
CA VAL A 229 13.19 2.48 -2.13
C VAL A 229 14.28 1.85 -1.27
N PHE A 230 13.97 1.60 0.01
CA PHE A 230 14.91 0.95 0.92
C PHE A 230 15.21 -0.49 0.54
N PHE A 231 14.20 -1.28 0.15
CA PHE A 231 14.40 -2.66 -0.25
C PHE A 231 15.36 -2.75 -1.43
N ALA A 232 15.19 -1.91 -2.46
CA ALA A 232 16.10 -1.87 -3.60
C ALA A 232 17.53 -1.44 -3.23
N ALA A 233 17.65 -0.41 -2.39
CA ALA A 233 18.94 0.09 -1.95
C ALA A 233 19.73 -0.94 -1.11
N LEU A 234 19.05 -1.67 -0.24
CA LEU A 234 19.67 -2.61 0.70
C LEU A 234 19.81 -4.03 0.16
N ALA A 235 18.83 -4.54 -0.59
CA ALA A 235 18.82 -5.92 -1.07
C ALA A 235 19.53 -6.08 -2.43
N LEU A 236 19.45 -5.08 -3.29
CA LEU A 236 20.02 -5.15 -4.65
C LEU A 236 21.15 -4.14 -4.88
N GLY A 237 21.38 -3.25 -3.91
CA GLY A 237 22.41 -2.24 -4.06
C GLY A 237 22.10 -1.20 -5.15
N LEU A 238 20.83 -0.97 -5.48
CA LEU A 238 20.49 0.05 -6.49
C LEU A 238 20.60 1.46 -5.90
N ARG A 239 20.95 2.44 -6.75
CA ARG A 239 20.75 3.85 -6.39
C ARG A 239 19.26 4.15 -6.49
N SER A 240 18.64 4.48 -5.37
CA SER A 240 17.18 4.51 -5.27
C SER A 240 16.69 5.88 -4.81
N ALA A 241 15.68 6.42 -5.50
CA ALA A 241 15.03 7.68 -5.16
C ALA A 241 13.53 7.48 -4.94
N GLY A 242 13.00 7.98 -3.82
CA GLY A 242 11.57 8.09 -3.59
C GLY A 242 11.07 9.50 -3.85
N VAL A 243 9.94 9.64 -4.54
CA VAL A 243 9.21 10.90 -4.66
C VAL A 243 7.90 10.76 -3.90
N GLU A 244 7.65 11.67 -2.97
CA GLU A 244 6.46 11.66 -2.12
C GLU A 244 5.98 13.11 -1.95
N ILE A 245 4.68 13.32 -2.10
CA ILE A 245 4.09 14.66 -2.01
C ILE A 245 3.69 15.00 -0.58
N LEU A 246 3.36 13.99 0.23
CA LEU A 246 3.02 14.18 1.64
C LEU A 246 4.29 14.33 2.49
N GLU A 247 4.55 15.55 2.95
CA GLU A 247 5.72 15.89 3.80
C GLU A 247 5.85 14.96 5.01
N PHE A 248 4.73 14.62 5.66
CA PHE A 248 4.72 13.68 6.78
C PHE A 248 5.35 12.31 6.44
N LEU A 249 5.00 11.72 5.30
CA LEU A 249 5.53 10.42 4.88
C LEU A 249 6.99 10.54 4.41
N HIS A 250 7.31 11.61 3.69
CA HIS A 250 8.67 11.95 3.30
C HIS A 250 9.61 12.04 4.52
N ASP A 251 9.19 12.75 5.57
CA ASP A 251 10.01 12.97 6.76
C ASP A 251 10.25 11.67 7.54
N LEU A 252 9.24 10.81 7.61
CA LEU A 252 9.38 9.46 8.17
C LEU A 252 10.38 8.62 7.38
N ALA A 253 10.36 8.71 6.05
CA ALA A 253 11.32 8.03 5.18
C ALA A 253 12.74 8.59 5.38
N GLU A 254 12.94 9.91 5.36
CA GLU A 254 14.24 10.53 5.59
C GLU A 254 14.79 10.23 6.99
N GLN A 255 13.95 10.23 8.02
CA GLN A 255 14.36 9.85 9.37
C GLN A 255 14.78 8.38 9.43
N THR A 256 14.00 7.48 8.82
CA THR A 256 14.35 6.06 8.72
C THR A 256 15.69 5.85 8.01
N ARG A 257 15.94 6.60 6.92
CA ARG A 257 17.21 6.56 6.18
C ARG A 257 18.39 6.97 7.06
N LYS A 258 18.24 8.08 7.82
CA LYS A 258 19.26 8.58 8.73
C LYS A 258 19.58 7.58 9.84
N ASP A 259 18.54 7.01 10.47
CA ASP A 259 18.70 6.07 11.59
C ASP A 259 19.39 4.77 11.15
N LEU A 260 19.05 4.27 9.94
CA LEU A 260 19.72 3.11 9.35
C LEU A 260 21.10 3.44 8.75
N GLN A 261 21.51 4.71 8.79
CA GLN A 261 22.79 5.24 8.29
C GLN A 261 23.01 4.92 6.81
N ILE A 262 21.95 5.02 6.00
CA ILE A 262 22.03 4.78 4.55
C ILE A 262 22.46 6.08 3.86
N PRO A 263 23.56 6.10 3.09
CA PRO A 263 24.02 7.31 2.40
C PRO A 263 22.99 7.87 1.42
N LYS A 264 22.88 9.20 1.32
CA LYS A 264 22.00 9.88 0.35
C LYS A 264 22.32 9.52 -1.11
N THR A 265 23.57 9.18 -1.41
CA THR A 265 24.00 8.73 -2.74
C THR A 265 23.45 7.35 -3.12
N LYS A 266 22.99 6.57 -2.13
CA LYS A 266 22.44 5.23 -2.30
C LYS A 266 20.91 5.24 -2.24
N CYS A 267 20.35 5.98 -1.30
CA CYS A 267 18.92 6.09 -1.08
C CYS A 267 18.61 7.56 -0.77
N CYS A 268 17.68 8.18 -1.47
CA CYS A 268 17.24 9.55 -1.16
C CYS A 268 15.74 9.71 -1.36
N PHE A 269 15.15 10.67 -0.66
CA PHE A 269 13.74 11.03 -0.82
C PHE A 269 13.61 12.49 -1.24
N LYS A 270 12.61 12.76 -2.07
CA LYS A 270 12.24 14.09 -2.56
C LYS A 270 10.80 14.35 -2.12
N CYS A 271 10.61 15.36 -1.27
CA CYS A 271 9.30 15.92 -0.97
C CYS A 271 8.87 16.80 -2.16
N ALA A 272 8.16 16.22 -3.12
CA ALA A 272 7.80 16.90 -4.36
C ALA A 272 6.61 16.21 -5.05
N ASP A 273 5.93 16.98 -5.91
CA ASP A 273 5.02 16.41 -6.89
C ASP A 273 5.82 15.63 -7.95
N MET A 274 5.49 14.36 -8.13
CA MET A 274 6.10 13.48 -9.13
C MET A 274 6.03 14.01 -10.56
N LEU A 275 5.00 14.81 -10.91
CA LEU A 275 4.89 15.42 -12.24
C LEU A 275 6.03 16.42 -12.51
N THR A 276 6.60 17.01 -11.46
CA THR A 276 7.66 18.03 -11.56
C THR A 276 9.08 17.45 -11.52
N VAL A 277 9.24 16.19 -11.12
CA VAL A 277 10.56 15.55 -10.96
C VAL A 277 10.97 14.87 -12.27
N SER A 278 12.19 15.12 -12.74
CA SER A 278 12.75 14.42 -13.93
C SER A 278 12.97 12.93 -13.67
N VAL A 279 12.66 12.11 -14.67
CA VAL A 279 12.87 10.64 -14.69
C VAL A 279 13.87 10.18 -15.76
N GLN A 280 14.62 11.11 -16.36
CA GLN A 280 15.52 10.80 -17.48
C GLN A 280 16.66 9.84 -17.12
N GLU A 281 17.14 9.87 -15.87
CA GLU A 281 18.23 9.02 -15.39
C GLU A 281 17.72 7.70 -14.78
N THR A 282 16.43 7.40 -14.89
CA THR A 282 15.79 6.24 -14.25
C THR A 282 15.91 4.99 -15.13
N SER A 283 16.51 3.91 -14.59
CA SER A 283 16.55 2.59 -15.25
C SER A 283 15.28 1.79 -14.99
N ILE A 284 14.76 1.87 -13.77
CA ILE A 284 13.51 1.23 -13.31
C ILE A 284 12.66 2.28 -12.61
N LEU A 285 11.45 2.52 -13.10
CA LEU A 285 10.45 3.35 -12.46
C LEU A 285 9.37 2.47 -11.85
N LEU A 286 9.02 2.67 -10.59
CA LEU A 286 7.90 1.99 -9.93
C LEU A 286 6.81 3.01 -9.61
N LEU A 287 5.61 2.80 -10.14
CA LEU A 287 4.43 3.61 -9.89
C LEU A 287 3.60 2.95 -8.78
N THR A 288 3.28 3.68 -7.71
CA THR A 288 2.33 3.20 -6.68
C THR A 288 0.90 3.59 -7.02
N SER A 289 0.50 3.35 -8.28
CA SER A 289 -0.67 3.99 -8.90
C SER A 289 -2.04 3.43 -8.51
N GLN A 290 -2.10 2.45 -7.61
CA GLN A 290 -3.29 1.63 -7.38
C GLN A 290 -4.57 2.46 -7.17
N CYS A 291 -4.47 3.56 -6.44
CA CYS A 291 -5.60 4.45 -6.16
C CYS A 291 -5.59 5.76 -6.94
N TRP A 292 -4.62 5.97 -7.85
CA TRP A 292 -4.60 7.17 -8.68
C TRP A 292 -5.81 7.21 -9.61
N ASP A 293 -6.52 8.33 -9.61
CA ASP A 293 -7.62 8.57 -10.52
C ASP A 293 -7.15 8.63 -11.99
N ALA A 294 -8.10 8.63 -12.92
CA ALA A 294 -7.80 8.62 -14.35
C ALA A 294 -7.08 9.89 -14.81
N THR A 295 -7.37 11.03 -14.18
CA THR A 295 -6.79 12.33 -14.57
C THR A 295 -5.31 12.38 -14.21
N LEU A 296 -4.96 12.05 -12.97
CA LEU A 296 -3.57 11.97 -12.53
C LEU A 296 -2.80 10.93 -13.33
N TYR A 297 -3.39 9.75 -13.53
CA TYR A 297 -2.73 8.70 -14.29
C TYR A 297 -2.42 9.13 -15.73
N GLN A 298 -3.35 9.81 -16.40
CA GLN A 298 -3.13 10.33 -17.74
C GLN A 298 -1.99 11.36 -17.79
N GLN A 299 -1.89 12.25 -16.79
CA GLN A 299 -0.78 13.20 -16.68
C GLN A 299 0.57 12.49 -16.49
N VAL A 300 0.61 11.47 -15.62
CA VAL A 300 1.81 10.63 -15.44
C VAL A 300 2.16 9.94 -16.76
N GLN A 301 1.21 9.30 -17.44
CA GLN A 301 1.47 8.63 -18.71
C GLN A 301 2.12 9.57 -19.73
N HIS A 302 1.55 10.75 -19.98
CA HIS A 302 2.13 11.73 -20.92
C HIS A 302 3.55 12.15 -20.52
N LYS A 303 3.80 12.35 -19.22
CA LYS A 303 5.15 12.63 -18.71
C LYS A 303 6.11 11.48 -19.03
N LEU A 304 5.70 10.24 -18.78
CA LEU A 304 6.56 9.08 -19.01
C LEU A 304 6.85 8.87 -20.51
N GLU A 305 5.87 9.11 -21.38
CA GLU A 305 6.05 9.06 -22.84
C GLU A 305 7.10 10.07 -23.32
N ALA A 306 7.08 11.28 -22.74
CA ALA A 306 7.96 12.39 -23.09
C ALA A 306 9.37 12.29 -22.49
N GLU A 307 9.51 11.79 -21.26
CA GLU A 307 10.78 11.87 -20.51
C GLU A 307 11.56 10.56 -20.41
N LEU A 308 10.88 9.40 -20.40
CA LEU A 308 11.57 8.13 -20.22
C LEU A 308 12.35 7.76 -21.47
N GLN A 309 13.59 7.32 -21.24
CA GLN A 309 14.43 6.80 -22.30
C GLN A 309 13.95 5.41 -22.75
N PRO A 310 14.05 5.10 -24.05
CA PRO A 310 13.81 3.75 -24.53
C PRO A 310 14.67 2.71 -23.80
N GLY A 311 14.06 1.59 -23.44
CA GLY A 311 14.68 0.53 -22.64
C GLY A 311 14.43 0.65 -21.14
N THR A 312 14.02 1.82 -20.61
CA THR A 312 13.62 1.97 -19.21
C THR A 312 12.43 1.08 -18.88
N LEU A 313 12.47 0.43 -17.71
CA LEU A 313 11.34 -0.35 -17.21
C LEU A 313 10.39 0.50 -16.38
N VAL A 314 9.10 0.23 -16.51
CA VAL A 314 8.06 0.77 -15.64
C VAL A 314 7.32 -0.40 -14.98
N ILE A 315 7.30 -0.41 -13.66
CA ILE A 315 6.56 -1.39 -12.86
C ILE A 315 5.35 -0.70 -12.26
N ASP A 316 4.18 -1.29 -12.42
CA ASP A 316 2.92 -0.70 -11.97
C ASP A 316 1.97 -1.75 -11.37
N TYR A 317 1.02 -1.29 -10.54
CA TYR A 317 -0.09 -2.08 -9.99
C TYR A 317 -1.27 -2.17 -10.97
N LYS A 318 -1.27 -1.34 -12.03
CA LYS A 318 -2.29 -1.27 -13.09
C LYS A 318 -1.69 -1.63 -14.45
N ASP A 319 -2.55 -2.07 -15.36
CA ASP A 319 -2.19 -2.38 -16.75
C ASP A 319 -2.43 -1.21 -17.72
N THR A 320 -2.85 -0.05 -17.22
CA THR A 320 -3.31 1.10 -18.03
C THR A 320 -2.30 1.56 -19.08
N LEU A 321 -0.97 1.48 -18.81
CA LEU A 321 0.07 1.82 -19.80
C LEU A 321 0.02 0.97 -21.07
N GLN A 322 -0.62 -0.20 -21.04
CA GLN A 322 -0.79 -1.06 -22.22
C GLN A 322 -1.59 -0.38 -23.34
N SER A 323 -2.38 0.66 -23.01
CA SER A 323 -3.11 1.47 -24.00
C SER A 323 -2.20 2.37 -24.83
N SER A 324 -0.98 2.64 -24.38
CA SER A 324 -0.01 3.49 -25.07
C SER A 324 0.90 2.68 -25.98
N THR A 325 1.14 3.18 -27.19
CA THR A 325 2.10 2.59 -28.13
C THR A 325 3.56 2.80 -27.70
N HIS A 326 3.82 3.64 -26.70
CA HIS A 326 5.15 3.91 -26.17
C HIS A 326 5.64 2.85 -25.17
N PHE A 327 4.76 1.96 -24.72
CA PHE A 327 5.05 0.95 -23.71
C PHE A 327 4.68 -0.45 -24.18
N GLN A 328 5.62 -1.38 -24.06
CA GLN A 328 5.39 -2.80 -24.29
C GLN A 328 5.27 -3.52 -22.95
N LEU A 329 4.17 -4.25 -22.73
CA LEU A 329 4.05 -5.16 -21.59
C LEU A 329 5.02 -6.34 -21.78
N LEU A 330 5.97 -6.48 -20.85
CA LEU A 330 6.94 -7.58 -20.86
C LEU A 330 6.50 -8.74 -19.96
N HIS A 331 5.87 -8.44 -18.83
CA HIS A 331 5.48 -9.46 -17.86
C HIS A 331 4.31 -8.99 -17.00
N GLN A 332 3.42 -9.93 -16.69
CA GLN A 332 2.39 -9.77 -15.66
C GLN A 332 2.67 -10.78 -14.55
N LEU A 333 2.76 -10.29 -13.32
CA LEU A 333 2.96 -11.10 -12.12
C LEU A 333 1.65 -11.12 -11.29
N PRO A 334 0.79 -12.13 -11.46
CA PRO A 334 -0.49 -12.21 -10.76
C PRO A 334 -0.35 -12.74 -9.33
N HIS A 335 -1.44 -12.67 -8.56
CA HIS A 335 -1.60 -13.31 -7.25
C HIS A 335 -0.55 -12.92 -6.19
N GLN A 336 -0.09 -11.68 -6.26
CA GLN A 336 0.84 -11.12 -5.30
C GLN A 336 0.08 -10.54 -4.10
N ARG A 337 0.71 -10.60 -2.93
CA ARG A 337 0.10 -10.10 -1.70
C ARG A 337 0.54 -8.65 -1.45
N VAL A 338 -0.41 -7.80 -1.10
CA VAL A 338 -0.20 -6.44 -0.61
C VAL A 338 -1.06 -6.20 0.63
N SER A 339 -0.91 -5.05 1.29
CA SER A 339 -1.65 -4.76 2.52
C SER A 339 -3.18 -4.70 2.34
N TRP A 340 -3.66 -4.25 1.17
CA TRP A 340 -5.10 -4.12 0.87
C TRP A 340 -5.71 -5.35 0.17
N ASN A 341 -4.91 -6.15 -0.56
CA ASN A 341 -5.38 -7.27 -1.38
C ASN A 341 -4.42 -8.47 -1.27
N SER A 342 -4.96 -9.69 -1.19
CA SER A 342 -4.16 -10.92 -1.18
C SER A 342 -3.81 -11.45 -2.57
N SER A 343 -4.40 -10.88 -3.63
CA SER A 343 -4.22 -11.31 -5.02
C SER A 343 -4.14 -10.11 -5.98
N GLN A 344 -3.14 -9.26 -5.75
CA GLN A 344 -2.77 -8.14 -6.61
C GLN A 344 -1.99 -8.64 -7.83
N SER A 345 -2.22 -8.04 -8.99
CA SER A 345 -1.33 -8.20 -10.15
C SER A 345 -0.37 -7.02 -10.23
N PHE A 346 0.87 -7.30 -10.64
CA PHE A 346 1.85 -6.28 -11.04
C PHE A 346 2.15 -6.43 -12.52
N PHE A 347 2.44 -5.32 -13.17
CA PHE A 347 2.72 -5.26 -14.60
C PHE A 347 4.08 -4.60 -14.82
N ILE A 348 4.90 -5.24 -15.64
CA ILE A 348 6.24 -4.77 -15.98
C ILE A 348 6.24 -4.40 -17.46
N PHE A 349 6.39 -3.11 -17.72
CA PHE A 349 6.45 -2.51 -19.04
C PHE A 349 7.88 -2.09 -19.38
N GLN A 350 8.17 -2.01 -20.68
CA GLN A 350 9.37 -1.37 -21.19
C GLN A 350 8.98 -0.21 -22.10
N ARG A 351 9.65 0.93 -21.92
CA ARG A 351 9.58 2.06 -22.87
C ARG A 351 10.22 1.65 -24.20
N VAL A 352 9.51 1.74 -25.31
CA VAL A 352 10.01 1.36 -26.65
C VAL A 352 10.29 2.57 -27.54
N LEU A 353 11.23 2.49 -28.48
CA LEU A 353 11.36 3.53 -29.51
C LEU A 353 10.08 3.53 -30.37
N GLN A 354 9.55 4.72 -30.65
CA GLN A 354 8.54 4.89 -31.71
C GLN A 354 9.23 5.00 -33.06
#